data_AF-A0A2K3JR13-F1
#
_entry.id   AF-A0A2K3JR13-F1
#
_cell.length_a   1.000
_cell.length_b   1.000
_cell.length_c   1.000
_cell.angle_alpha   90.00
_cell.angle_beta   90.00
_cell.angle_gamma   90.00
#
_symmetry.space_group_name_H-M   'P 1'
#
loop_
_entity.id
_entity.type
_entity.pdbx_description
1 polymer ?
#
loop_
_entity_poly.entity_id
_entity_poly.type
_entity_poly.pdbx_seq_one_letter_code
_entity_poly.pdbx_strand_id
1 'polypeptide(L)'
;MATNSSASCLPSSAASSIQHIRRMLKMGMTDLMENSGDFAEFVNELKDYAWRLNKEERYFLDCVLRLHRELAADASFIIASEDVKECHKEVTEALTSQIGLTKESMKLQEEIVGLCFSEEKRVDEEIDSLKKELKPLLKRKRALQGEIHEDVTKLIARRHSLMELLGKQEELGEDLKQIEVNSARA
;
A
#
# COMPACT_ATOMS: atom_id res chain seq x y z
N MET A 1 -60.98 30.50 76.41
CA MET A 1 -59.87 30.97 75.56
C MET A 1 -59.71 29.96 74.43
N ALA A 2 -60.16 30.31 73.24
CA ALA A 2 -60.15 29.42 72.07
C ALA A 2 -59.02 29.82 71.12
N THR A 3 -58.22 28.81 70.78
CA THR A 3 -57.53 28.53 69.50
C THR A 3 -56.96 29.69 68.69
N ASN A 4 -55.67 29.58 68.33
CA ASN A 4 -55.22 29.78 66.95
C ASN A 4 -53.99 28.92 66.70
N SER A 5 -54.20 27.80 66.00
CA SER A 5 -53.16 26.97 65.42
C SER A 5 -52.92 27.49 64.00
N SER A 6 -51.82 28.22 63.79
CA SER A 6 -51.40 28.63 62.45
C SER A 6 -50.49 27.56 61.87
N ALA A 7 -51.07 26.70 61.03
CA ALA A 7 -50.30 25.83 60.15
C ALA A 7 -49.67 26.68 59.04
N SER A 8 -48.36 26.90 59.11
CA SER A 8 -47.58 27.44 58.00
C SER A 8 -47.53 26.38 56.89
N CYS A 9 -48.27 26.63 55.81
CA CYS A 9 -48.21 25.82 54.60
C CYS A 9 -46.84 26.01 53.93
N LEU A 10 -46.02 24.96 53.93
CA LEU A 10 -44.85 24.84 53.07
C LEU A 10 -45.29 24.96 51.60
N PRO A 11 -44.53 25.67 50.73
CA PRO A 11 -44.84 25.73 49.31
C PRO A 11 -44.88 24.31 48.71
N SER A 12 -45.93 24.02 47.95
CA SER A 12 -46.11 22.74 47.26
C SER A 12 -44.92 22.47 46.35
N SER A 13 -44.25 21.32 46.49
CA SER A 13 -43.08 20.93 45.67
C SER A 13 -43.38 21.02 44.16
N ALA A 14 -44.61 20.74 43.73
CA ALA A 14 -45.04 20.92 42.34
C ALA A 14 -44.89 22.36 41.81
N ALA A 15 -45.05 23.38 42.66
CA ALA A 15 -44.89 24.78 42.23
C ALA A 15 -43.42 25.12 41.92
N SER A 16 -42.48 24.45 42.60
CA SER A 16 -41.04 24.59 42.32
C SER A 16 -40.71 23.99 40.95
N SER A 17 -41.15 22.76 40.66
CA SER A 17 -40.90 22.10 39.36
C SER A 17 -41.55 22.87 38.22
N ILE A 18 -42.78 23.37 38.38
CA ILE A 18 -43.44 24.24 37.38
C ILE A 18 -42.62 25.50 37.14
N GLN A 19 -42.09 26.13 38.19
CA GLN A 19 -41.28 27.33 38.03
C GLN A 19 -39.96 27.03 37.31
N HIS A 20 -39.32 25.90 37.58
CA HIS A 20 -38.08 25.48 36.92
C HIS A 20 -38.33 25.16 35.44
N ILE A 21 -39.33 24.35 35.12
CA ILE A 21 -39.76 24.09 33.75
C ILE A 21 -40.04 25.40 33.02
N ARG A 22 -40.79 26.34 33.62
CA ARG A 22 -41.05 27.66 33.01
C ARG A 22 -39.80 28.50 32.77
N ARG A 23 -38.76 28.37 33.59
CA ARG A 23 -37.47 29.05 33.35
C ARG A 23 -36.75 28.40 32.18
N MET A 24 -36.70 27.07 32.12
CA MET A 24 -36.08 26.34 31.03
C MET A 24 -36.77 26.59 29.69
N LEU A 25 -38.11 26.64 29.67
CA LEU A 25 -38.89 26.99 28.47
C LEU A 25 -38.67 28.42 27.97
N LYS A 26 -38.07 29.30 28.77
CA LYS A 26 -37.69 30.65 28.36
C LYS A 26 -36.26 30.71 27.81
N MET A 27 -35.50 29.62 27.89
CA MET A 27 -34.19 29.50 27.25
C MET A 27 -34.35 29.34 25.74
N GLY A 28 -33.26 29.52 24.98
CA GLY A 28 -33.27 29.21 23.56
C GLY A 28 -33.54 27.72 23.32
N MET A 29 -34.07 27.37 22.13
CA MET A 29 -34.34 25.98 21.78
C MET A 29 -33.07 25.11 21.86
N THR A 30 -31.92 25.63 21.42
CA THR A 30 -30.62 24.96 21.50
C THR A 30 -30.23 24.67 22.95
N ASP A 31 -30.30 25.69 23.83
CA ASP A 31 -29.99 25.54 25.25
C ASP A 31 -30.93 24.54 25.93
N LEU A 32 -32.22 24.54 25.57
CA LEU A 32 -33.20 23.59 26.10
C LEU A 32 -32.91 22.15 25.65
N MET A 33 -32.41 21.95 24.43
CA MET A 33 -32.01 20.64 23.92
C MET A 33 -30.74 20.11 24.60
N GLU A 34 -29.74 20.98 24.82
CA GLU A 34 -28.53 20.63 25.58
C GLU A 34 -28.86 20.22 27.03
N ASN A 35 -29.84 20.89 27.65
CA ASN A 35 -30.31 20.60 29.01
C ASN A 35 -31.54 19.66 29.02
N SER A 36 -31.73 18.83 27.97
CA SER A 36 -32.89 17.96 27.85
C SER A 36 -33.01 16.91 28.97
N GLY A 37 -31.87 16.48 29.54
CA GLY A 37 -31.83 15.60 30.71
C GLY A 37 -32.43 16.24 31.96
N ASP A 38 -31.98 17.45 32.30
CA ASP A 38 -32.50 18.21 33.44
C ASP A 38 -33.98 18.58 33.23
N PHE A 39 -34.34 18.92 31.99
CA PHE A 39 -35.74 19.17 31.63
C PHE A 39 -36.59 17.92 31.89
N ALA A 40 -36.15 16.75 31.43
CA ALA A 40 -36.83 15.48 31.67
C ALA A 40 -37.01 15.18 33.17
N GLU A 41 -36.00 15.48 33.99
CA GLU A 41 -36.05 15.29 35.44
C GLU A 41 -37.19 16.10 36.08
N PHE A 42 -37.25 17.41 35.81
CA PHE A 42 -38.33 18.26 36.33
C PHE A 42 -39.71 17.90 35.79
N VAL A 43 -39.81 17.44 34.53
CA VAL A 43 -41.07 16.96 33.94
C VAL A 43 -41.56 15.69 34.62
N ASN A 44 -40.65 14.76 34.94
CA ASN A 44 -40.99 13.55 35.68
C ASN A 44 -41.36 13.88 37.14
N GLU A 45 -40.64 14.78 37.80
CA GLU A 45 -40.99 15.26 39.15
C GLU A 45 -42.39 15.88 39.17
N LEU A 46 -42.72 16.73 38.19
CA LEU A 46 -44.07 17.32 38.09
C LEU A 46 -45.15 16.27 37.82
N LYS A 47 -44.84 15.24 37.03
CA LYS A 47 -45.74 14.12 36.74
C LYS A 47 -46.07 13.31 37.99
N ASP A 48 -45.12 13.12 38.91
CA ASP A 48 -45.35 12.43 40.18
C ASP A 48 -46.35 13.17 41.08
N TYR A 49 -46.50 14.48 40.87
CA TYR A 49 -47.49 15.32 41.54
C TYR A 49 -48.83 15.45 40.81
N ALA A 50 -49.07 14.73 39.70
CA ALA A 50 -50.26 14.91 38.84
C ALA A 50 -51.61 14.85 39.58
N TRP A 51 -51.72 14.06 40.65
CA TRP A 51 -52.92 13.92 41.47
C TRP A 51 -53.28 15.19 42.26
N ARG A 52 -52.30 16.07 42.52
CA ARG A 52 -52.48 17.34 43.27
C ARG A 52 -52.68 18.55 42.38
N LEU A 53 -52.45 18.41 41.07
CA LEU A 53 -52.48 19.53 40.13
C LEU A 53 -53.92 20.00 39.87
N ASN A 54 -54.10 21.31 39.80
CA ASN A 54 -55.34 21.93 39.35
C ASN A 54 -55.52 21.80 37.81
N LYS A 55 -56.66 22.24 37.27
CA LYS A 55 -56.98 22.08 35.84
C LYS A 55 -55.95 22.74 34.91
N GLU A 56 -55.47 23.93 35.26
CA GLU A 56 -54.49 24.68 34.45
C GLU A 56 -53.11 24.04 34.53
N GLU A 57 -52.71 23.57 35.72
CA GLU A 57 -51.44 22.88 35.94
C GLU A 57 -51.41 21.52 35.25
N ARG A 58 -52.53 20.79 35.20
CA ARG A 58 -52.65 19.54 34.42
C ARG A 58 -52.52 19.81 32.92
N TYR A 59 -53.16 20.86 32.41
CA TYR A 59 -53.00 21.24 31.00
C TYR A 59 -51.56 21.65 30.68
N PHE A 60 -50.90 22.35 31.60
CA PHE A 60 -49.47 22.67 31.48
C PHE A 60 -48.61 21.40 31.45
N LEU A 61 -48.85 20.44 32.35
CA LEU A 61 -48.15 19.16 32.36
C LEU A 61 -48.36 18.39 31.04
N ASP A 62 -49.57 18.34 30.49
CA ASP A 62 -49.85 17.68 29.20
C ASP A 62 -49.05 18.33 28.04
N CYS A 63 -49.02 19.66 27.99
CA CYS A 63 -48.25 20.39 26.99
C CYS A 63 -46.75 20.10 27.10
N VAL A 64 -46.23 20.09 28.32
CA VAL A 64 -44.82 19.85 28.62
C VAL A 64 -44.42 18.40 28.35
N LEU A 65 -45.29 17.43 28.66
CA LEU A 65 -45.07 16.02 28.33
C LEU A 65 -45.02 15.78 26.82
N ARG A 66 -45.86 16.47 26.03
CA ARG A 66 -45.79 16.42 24.58
C ARG A 66 -44.47 16.99 24.07
N LEU A 67 -44.10 18.19 24.54
CA LEU A 67 -42.85 18.84 24.17
C LEU A 67 -41.62 17.99 24.55
N HIS A 68 -41.61 17.40 25.74
CA HIS A 68 -40.53 16.49 26.17
C HIS A 68 -40.36 15.30 25.22
N ARG A 69 -41.46 14.69 24.76
CA ARG A 69 -41.39 13.58 23.79
C ARG A 69 -40.83 14.03 22.44
N GLU A 70 -41.26 15.18 21.96
CA GLU A 70 -40.79 15.76 20.69
C GLU A 70 -39.30 16.11 20.78
N LEU A 71 -38.88 16.81 21.85
CA LEU A 71 -37.48 17.15 22.11
C LEU A 71 -36.59 15.91 22.22
N ALA A 72 -37.04 14.86 22.90
CA ALA A 72 -36.26 13.62 23.03
C ALA A 72 -36.05 12.93 21.66
N ALA A 73 -37.06 12.94 20.79
CA ALA A 73 -36.95 12.38 19.45
C ALA A 73 -36.01 13.22 18.56
N ASP A 74 -36.16 14.55 18.58
CA ASP A 74 -35.38 15.47 17.75
C ASP A 74 -33.91 15.54 18.20
N ALA A 75 -33.64 15.54 19.50
CA ALA A 75 -32.27 15.51 20.05
C ALA A 75 -31.53 14.24 19.63
N SER A 76 -32.20 13.08 19.71
CA SER A 76 -31.63 11.79 19.27
C SER A 76 -31.30 11.80 17.77
N PHE A 77 -32.18 12.38 16.95
CA PHE A 77 -31.96 12.50 15.51
C PHE A 77 -30.80 13.44 15.17
N ILE A 78 -30.71 14.59 15.84
CA ILE A 78 -29.65 15.58 15.60
C ILE A 78 -28.28 14.98 15.92
N ILE A 79 -28.13 14.33 17.08
CA ILE A 79 -26.87 13.66 17.46
C ILE A 79 -26.49 12.61 16.40
N ALA A 80 -27.42 11.72 16.03
CA ALA A 80 -27.15 10.71 15.02
C ALA A 80 -26.79 11.32 13.66
N SER A 81 -27.42 12.44 13.29
CA SER A 81 -27.11 13.17 12.05
C SER A 81 -25.73 13.81 12.09
N GLU A 82 -25.31 14.35 13.24
CA GLU A 82 -23.98 14.93 13.44
C GLU A 82 -22.89 13.85 13.38
N ASP A 83 -23.11 12.71 14.05
CA ASP A 83 -22.21 11.56 14.02
C ASP A 83 -22.01 11.03 12.59
N VAL A 84 -23.10 10.86 11.83
CA VAL A 84 -23.02 10.43 10.42
C VAL A 84 -22.29 11.46 9.56
N LYS A 85 -22.48 12.75 9.82
CA LYS A 85 -21.80 13.82 9.08
C LYS A 85 -20.29 13.83 9.34
N GLU A 86 -19.87 13.68 10.58
CA GLU A 86 -18.44 13.61 10.91
C GLU A 86 -17.83 12.32 10.34
N CYS A 87 -18.51 11.18 10.48
CA CYS A 87 -18.09 9.92 9.86
C CYS A 87 -17.92 10.06 8.34
N HIS A 88 -18.89 10.69 7.65
CA HIS A 88 -18.82 10.90 6.21
C HIS A 88 -17.62 11.78 5.81
N LYS A 89 -17.34 12.81 6.60
CA LYS A 89 -16.18 13.69 6.39
C LYS A 89 -14.87 12.93 6.55
N GLU A 90 -14.70 12.18 7.64
CA GLU A 90 -13.51 11.35 7.88
C GLU A 90 -13.28 10.34 6.74
N VAL A 91 -14.33 9.63 6.34
CA VAL A 91 -14.26 8.65 5.23
C VAL A 91 -13.90 9.35 3.90
N THR A 92 -14.45 10.52 3.64
CA THR A 92 -14.17 11.29 2.41
C THR A 92 -12.72 11.79 2.38
N GLU A 93 -12.20 12.28 3.51
CA GLU A 93 -10.80 12.71 3.64
C GLU A 93 -9.83 11.53 3.47
N ALA A 94 -10.13 10.38 4.11
CA ALA A 94 -9.34 9.16 3.97
C ALA A 94 -9.34 8.64 2.53
N LEU A 95 -10.51 8.59 1.88
CA LEU A 95 -10.66 8.16 0.49
C LEU A 95 -9.90 9.09 -0.46
N THR A 96 -10.00 10.40 -0.26
CA THR A 96 -9.26 11.39 -1.06
C THR A 96 -7.76 11.19 -0.94
N SER A 97 -7.27 10.93 0.28
CA SER A 97 -5.85 10.64 0.53
C SER A 97 -5.41 9.35 -0.17
N GLN A 98 -6.21 8.28 -0.10
CA GLN A 98 -5.93 7.01 -0.77
C GLN A 98 -5.91 7.15 -2.31
N ILE A 99 -6.82 7.95 -2.87
CA ILE A 99 -6.83 8.28 -4.31
C ILE A 99 -5.53 9.00 -4.70
N GLY A 100 -5.09 9.96 -3.89
CA GLY A 100 -3.83 10.67 -4.10
C GLY A 100 -2.62 9.74 -4.15
N LEU A 101 -2.45 8.92 -3.10
CA LEU A 101 -1.37 7.92 -3.01
C LEU A 101 -1.39 6.95 -4.19
N THR A 102 -2.56 6.50 -4.59
CA THR A 102 -2.71 5.58 -5.74
C THR A 102 -2.25 6.24 -7.04
N LYS A 103 -2.62 7.50 -7.28
CA LYS A 103 -2.18 8.26 -8.47
C LYS A 103 -0.67 8.46 -8.51
N GLU A 104 -0.05 8.75 -7.37
CA GLU A 104 1.41 8.89 -7.28
C GLU A 104 2.12 7.56 -7.53
N SER A 105 1.61 6.48 -6.94
CA SER A 105 2.12 5.12 -7.18
C SER A 105 2.05 4.74 -8.66
N MET A 106 0.94 5.05 -9.34
CA MET A 106 0.79 4.81 -10.78
C MET A 106 1.82 5.59 -11.60
N LYS A 107 2.01 6.89 -11.32
CA LYS A 107 3.02 7.71 -12.02
C LYS A 107 4.43 7.15 -11.86
N LEU A 108 4.78 6.72 -10.65
CA LEU A 108 6.07 6.10 -10.39
C LEU A 108 6.24 4.79 -11.18
N GLN A 109 5.20 3.95 -11.22
CA GLN A 109 5.22 2.72 -12.02
C GLN A 109 5.38 3.01 -13.51
N GLU A 110 4.68 4.01 -14.04
CA GLU A 110 4.82 4.45 -15.44
C GLU A 110 6.24 4.92 -15.75
N GLU A 111 6.87 5.68 -14.85
CA GLU A 111 8.26 6.12 -15.00
C GLU A 111 9.24 4.94 -14.97
N ILE A 112 9.09 4.00 -14.02
CA ILE A 112 9.91 2.79 -13.94
C ILE A 112 9.81 1.98 -15.22
N VAL A 113 8.60 1.77 -15.74
CA VAL A 113 8.37 1.06 -17.00
C VAL A 113 9.05 1.79 -18.16
N GLY A 114 8.96 3.12 -18.22
CA GLY A 114 9.68 3.93 -19.19
C GLY A 114 11.21 3.74 -19.14
N LEU A 115 11.78 3.71 -17.94
CA LEU A 115 13.22 3.45 -17.74
C LEU A 115 13.59 2.03 -18.20
N CYS A 116 12.78 1.02 -17.86
CA CYS A 116 13.01 -0.36 -18.30
C CYS A 116 13.02 -0.49 -19.83
N PHE A 117 12.10 0.15 -20.54
CA PHE A 117 12.10 0.15 -22.01
C PHE A 117 13.34 0.83 -22.60
N SER A 118 13.80 1.92 -21.98
CA SER A 118 15.02 2.61 -22.43
C SER A 118 16.27 1.75 -22.24
N GLU A 119 16.33 1.00 -21.13
CA GLU A 119 17.42 0.08 -20.83
C GLU A 119 17.39 -1.13 -21.78
N GLU A 120 16.22 -1.72 -22.02
CA GLU A 120 16.04 -2.82 -22.97
C GLU A 120 16.57 -2.43 -24.36
N LYS A 121 16.17 -1.25 -24.85
CA LYS A 121 16.65 -0.73 -26.14
C LYS A 121 18.17 -0.57 -26.16
N ARG A 122 18.77 -0.05 -25.09
CA ARG A 122 20.23 0.10 -24.98
C ARG A 122 20.94 -1.25 -25.02
N VAL A 123 20.40 -2.24 -24.32
CA VAL A 123 20.93 -3.62 -24.33
C VAL A 123 20.84 -4.22 -25.73
N ASP A 124 19.73 -4.03 -26.44
CA ASP A 124 19.58 -4.49 -27.83
C ASP A 124 20.62 -3.85 -28.77
N GLU A 125 20.86 -2.54 -28.64
CA GLU A 125 21.88 -1.82 -29.41
C GLU A 125 23.29 -2.37 -29.13
N GLU A 126 23.60 -2.67 -27.87
CA GLU A 126 24.89 -3.26 -27.47
C GLU A 126 25.05 -4.68 -28.01
N ILE A 127 24.00 -5.51 -27.92
CA ILE A 127 23.97 -6.86 -28.52
C ILE A 127 24.28 -6.79 -30.01
N ASP A 128 23.68 -5.85 -30.73
CA ASP A 128 23.90 -5.68 -32.16
C ASP A 128 25.31 -5.20 -32.48
N SER A 129 25.90 -4.33 -31.66
CA SER A 129 27.30 -3.93 -31.78
C SER A 129 28.24 -5.12 -31.58
N LEU A 130 28.05 -5.89 -30.51
CA LEU A 130 28.86 -7.08 -30.22
C LEU A 130 28.73 -8.14 -31.31
N LYS A 131 27.53 -8.35 -31.86
CA LYS A 131 27.31 -9.23 -33.02
C LYS A 131 28.09 -8.77 -34.25
N LYS A 132 28.20 -7.46 -34.50
CA LYS A 132 29.00 -6.91 -35.60
C LYS A 132 30.49 -7.16 -35.39
N GLU A 133 31.00 -7.00 -34.17
CA GLU A 133 32.39 -7.28 -33.82
C GLU A 133 32.76 -8.77 -33.86
N LEU A 134 31.82 -9.65 -33.49
CA LEU A 134 32.05 -11.10 -33.49
C LEU A 134 32.29 -11.67 -34.91
N LYS A 135 31.62 -11.11 -35.93
CA LYS A 135 31.73 -11.58 -37.33
C LYS A 135 33.17 -11.58 -37.87
N PRO A 136 33.94 -10.47 -37.83
CA PRO A 136 35.32 -10.46 -38.30
C PRO A 136 36.24 -11.35 -37.47
N LEU A 137 36.03 -11.46 -36.15
CA LEU A 137 36.81 -12.37 -35.30
C LEU A 137 36.62 -13.84 -35.72
N LEU A 138 35.38 -14.27 -35.99
CA LEU A 138 35.09 -15.60 -36.52
C LEU A 138 35.69 -15.82 -37.92
N LYS A 139 35.74 -14.79 -38.76
CA LYS A 139 36.42 -14.86 -40.07
C LYS A 139 37.94 -15.04 -39.89
N ARG A 140 38.57 -14.29 -38.98
CA ARG A 140 40.01 -14.41 -38.70
C ARG A 140 40.36 -15.76 -38.09
N LYS A 141 39.54 -16.28 -37.17
CA LYS A 141 39.69 -17.63 -36.62
C LYS A 141 39.75 -18.70 -37.72
N ARG A 142 38.81 -18.66 -38.66
CA ARG A 142 38.78 -19.61 -39.79
C ARG A 142 40.00 -19.49 -40.70
N ALA A 143 40.47 -18.27 -40.97
CA ALA A 143 41.68 -18.06 -41.75
C ALA A 143 42.92 -18.66 -41.06
N LEU A 144 43.10 -18.38 -39.76
CA LEU A 144 44.19 -18.93 -38.97
C LEU A 144 44.15 -20.46 -38.90
N GLN A 145 42.97 -21.06 -38.77
CA GLN A 145 42.83 -22.52 -38.81
C GLN A 145 43.31 -23.11 -40.14
N GLY A 146 43.03 -22.43 -41.26
CA GLY A 146 43.54 -22.82 -42.57
C GLY A 146 45.06 -22.70 -42.68
N GLU A 147 45.62 -21.58 -42.24
CA GLU A 147 47.09 -21.34 -42.19
C GLU A 147 47.79 -22.44 -41.36
N ILE A 148 47.28 -22.73 -40.16
CA ILE A 148 47.83 -23.77 -39.28
C ILE A 148 47.74 -25.16 -39.94
N HIS A 149 46.60 -25.50 -40.55
CA HIS A 149 46.44 -26.80 -41.22
C HIS A 149 47.46 -26.98 -42.35
N GLU A 150 47.67 -25.95 -43.16
CA GLU A 150 48.66 -25.94 -44.24
C GLU A 150 50.08 -26.19 -43.70
N ASP A 151 50.45 -25.48 -42.64
CA ASP A 151 51.78 -25.60 -42.01
C ASP A 151 51.99 -26.98 -41.37
N VAL A 152 50.96 -27.54 -40.70
CA VAL A 152 51.00 -28.90 -40.17
C VAL A 152 51.19 -29.92 -41.30
N THR A 153 50.51 -29.74 -42.43
CA THR A 153 50.63 -30.62 -43.60
C THR A 153 52.05 -30.59 -44.16
N LYS A 154 52.62 -29.40 -44.33
CA LYS A 154 54.02 -29.22 -44.77
C LYS A 154 55.01 -29.87 -43.80
N LEU A 155 54.78 -29.72 -42.49
CA LEU A 155 55.63 -30.32 -41.46
C LEU A 155 55.58 -31.84 -41.52
N ILE A 156 54.39 -32.44 -41.70
CA ILE A 156 54.23 -33.89 -41.85
C ILE A 156 54.99 -34.39 -43.09
N ALA A 157 54.85 -33.72 -44.23
CA ALA A 157 55.58 -34.09 -45.45
C ALA A 157 57.10 -34.06 -45.25
N ARG A 158 57.62 -32.99 -44.62
CA ARG A 158 59.06 -32.89 -44.29
C ARG A 158 59.52 -34.01 -43.35
N ARG A 159 58.72 -34.36 -42.34
CA ARG A 159 59.02 -35.48 -41.42
C ARG A 159 59.07 -36.81 -42.15
N HIS A 160 58.18 -37.06 -43.11
CA HIS A 160 58.21 -38.26 -43.96
C HIS A 160 59.51 -38.32 -44.76
N SER A 161 59.87 -37.23 -45.47
CA SER A 161 61.13 -37.18 -46.24
C SER A 161 62.37 -37.38 -45.37
N LEU A 162 62.37 -36.84 -44.15
CA LEU A 162 63.46 -37.06 -43.20
C LEU A 162 63.58 -38.54 -42.81
N MET A 163 62.47 -39.23 -42.54
CA MET A 163 62.51 -40.66 -42.23
C MET A 163 63.07 -41.48 -43.39
N GLU A 164 62.70 -41.17 -44.64
CA GLU A 164 63.26 -41.85 -45.82
C GLU A 164 64.78 -41.64 -45.94
N LEU A 165 65.27 -40.41 -45.69
CA LEU A 165 66.70 -40.12 -45.72
C LEU A 165 67.46 -40.83 -44.61
N LEU A 166 66.90 -40.89 -43.41
CA LEU A 166 67.51 -41.63 -42.28
C LEU A 166 67.59 -43.13 -42.58
N GLY A 167 66.55 -43.72 -43.17
CA GLY A 167 66.59 -45.12 -43.59
C GLY A 167 67.70 -45.40 -44.61
N LYS A 168 67.83 -44.54 -45.64
CA LYS A 168 68.93 -44.65 -46.61
C LYS A 168 70.31 -44.46 -45.99
N GLN A 169 70.44 -43.56 -45.01
CA GLN A 169 71.68 -43.34 -44.29
C GLN A 169 72.10 -44.59 -43.49
N GLU A 170 71.13 -45.27 -42.88
CA GLU A 170 71.35 -46.52 -42.15
C GLU A 170 71.80 -47.64 -43.11
N GLU A 171 71.12 -47.82 -44.26
CA GLU A 171 71.50 -48.78 -45.30
C GLU A 171 72.94 -48.56 -45.79
N LEU A 172 73.28 -47.33 -46.17
CA LEU A 172 74.64 -46.98 -46.60
C LEU A 172 75.69 -47.21 -45.49
N GLY A 173 75.30 -46.99 -44.23
CA GLY A 173 76.14 -47.26 -43.08
C GLY A 173 76.45 -48.75 -42.89
N GLU A 174 75.46 -49.62 -43.09
CA GLU A 174 75.64 -51.08 -43.07
C GLU A 174 76.48 -51.57 -44.25
N ASP A 175 76.25 -51.05 -45.46
CA ASP A 175 77.05 -51.37 -46.65
C ASP A 175 78.54 -51.04 -46.43
N LEU A 176 78.85 -49.88 -45.85
CA LEU A 176 80.21 -49.46 -45.50
C LEU A 176 80.87 -50.43 -44.52
N LYS A 177 80.18 -50.83 -43.44
CA LYS A 177 80.70 -51.83 -42.49
C LYS A 177 81.01 -53.16 -43.17
N GLN A 178 80.15 -53.60 -44.08
CA GLN A 178 80.36 -54.84 -44.82
C GLN A 178 81.59 -54.77 -45.73
N ILE A 179 81.83 -53.62 -46.38
CA ILE A 179 83.03 -53.38 -47.19
C ILE A 179 84.28 -53.41 -46.32
N GLU A 180 84.28 -52.75 -45.16
CA GLU A 180 85.41 -52.75 -44.22
C GLU A 180 85.77 -54.17 -43.74
N VAL A 181 84.76 -54.98 -43.38
CA VAL A 181 84.95 -56.38 -42.97
C VAL A 181 85.52 -57.22 -44.13
N ASN A 182 85.03 -57.01 -45.35
CA ASN A 182 85.49 -57.74 -46.53
C ASN A 182 86.94 -57.35 -46.89
N SER A 183 87.30 -56.06 -46.75
CA SER A 183 88.66 -55.56 -46.99
C SER A 183 89.66 -56.02 -45.95
N ALA A 184 89.24 -56.29 -44.70
CA ALA A 184 90.12 -56.82 -43.65
C ALA A 184 90.37 -58.33 -43.76
N ARG A 185 89.66 -59.04 -44.64
CA ARG A 185 89.78 -60.49 -44.90
C ARG A 185 90.57 -60.82 -46.18
N ALA A 186 90.89 -59.81 -47.00
CA ALA A 186 91.71 -59.93 -48.22
C ALA A 186 93.18 -59.65 -47.91
#